data_AF-A0A952H2K7-F1
#
_entry.id   AF-A0A952H2K7-F1
#
_cell.length_a   1.000
_cell.length_b   1.000
_cell.length_c   1.000
_cell.angle_alpha   90.00
_cell.angle_beta   90.00
_cell.angle_gamma   90.00
#
_symmetry.space_group_name_H-M   'P 1'
#
loop_
_entity.id
_entity.type
_entity.pdbx_description
1 polymer ?
#
loop_
_entity_poly.entity_id
_entity_poly.type
_entity_poly.pdbx_seq_one_letter_code
_entity_poly.pdbx_strand_id
1 'polypeptide(L)' 'ILQFTGFDAKLETLQTPHAIFMMRILLSTIPVIGLVLALVSLLRFELTEKRMGEIRQKLEATRGIV' A
#
# COMPACT_ATOMS: atom_id res chain seq x y z
N ILE A 1 -9.30 -11.57 -5.48
CA ILE A 1 -9.56 -11.91 -4.07
C ILE A 1 -10.51 -13.12 -3.97
N LEU A 2 -11.76 -13.03 -4.44
CA LEU A 2 -12.77 -14.10 -4.28
C LEU A 2 -12.37 -15.49 -4.82
N GLN A 3 -11.64 -15.54 -5.95
CA GLN A 3 -11.14 -16.80 -6.51
C GLN A 3 -10.17 -17.55 -5.57
N PHE A 4 -9.56 -16.86 -4.62
CA PHE A 4 -8.61 -17.42 -3.65
C PHE A 4 -9.25 -17.74 -2.29
N THR A 5 -10.53 -17.43 -2.10
CA THR A 5 -11.22 -17.63 -0.82
C THR A 5 -12.05 -18.91 -0.78
N GLY A 6 -12.28 -19.57 -1.92
CA GLY A 6 -13.26 -20.65 -2.04
C GLY A 6 -14.70 -20.15 -2.18
N PHE A 7 -14.87 -18.91 -2.67
CA PHE A 7 -16.18 -18.34 -2.97
C PHE A 7 -16.82 -19.03 -4.18
N ASP A 8 -18.12 -19.35 -4.07
CA ASP A 8 -18.93 -19.87 -5.19
C ASP A 8 -20.20 -19.03 -5.36
N ALA A 9 -20.34 -18.36 -6.50
CA ALA A 9 -21.50 -17.52 -6.78
C ALA A 9 -22.83 -18.29 -6.78
N LYS A 10 -22.82 -19.61 -7.01
CA LYS A 10 -24.02 -20.46 -7.03
C LYS A 10 -24.60 -20.74 -5.65
N LEU A 11 -23.78 -20.62 -4.60
CA LEU A 11 -24.20 -20.84 -3.22
C LEU A 11 -24.90 -19.61 -2.61
N GLU A 12 -24.93 -18.47 -3.32
CA GLU A 12 -25.50 -17.20 -2.87
C GLU A 12 -25.15 -16.88 -1.41
N THR A 13 -26.12 -16.98 -0.49
CA THR A 13 -25.99 -16.67 0.94
C THR A 13 -25.44 -17.84 1.77
N LEU A 14 -25.46 -19.07 1.25
CA LEU A 14 -25.06 -20.30 1.94
C LEU A 14 -23.58 -20.64 1.69
N GLN A 15 -22.70 -19.64 1.76
CA GLN A 15 -21.25 -19.84 1.63
C GLN A 15 -20.69 -20.69 2.78
N THR A 16 -19.63 -21.44 2.51
CA THR A 16 -18.95 -22.19 3.56
C THR A 16 -18.33 -21.22 4.60
N PRO A 17 -18.24 -21.62 5.89
CA PRO A 17 -17.58 -20.82 6.91
C PRO A 17 -16.12 -20.46 6.55
N HIS A 18 -15.43 -21.39 5.87
CA HIS A 18 -14.07 -21.17 5.37
C HIS A 18 -14.02 -20.03 4.34
N ALA A 19 -14.95 -19.99 3.39
CA ALA A 19 -15.00 -18.95 2.37
C ALA A 19 -15.23 -17.57 2.98
N ILE A 20 -16.15 -17.47 3.93
CA ILE A 20 -16.41 -16.22 4.68
C ILE A 20 -15.16 -15.77 5.45
N PHE A 21 -14.48 -16.71 6.12
CA PHE A 21 -13.25 -16.42 6.85
C PHE A 21 -12.13 -15.91 5.92
N MET A 22 -11.90 -16.58 4.80
CA MET A 22 -10.89 -16.18 3.82
C MET A 22 -11.19 -14.83 3.17
N MET A 23 -12.46 -14.54 2.85
CA MET A 23 -12.87 -13.22 2.36
C MET A 23 -12.49 -12.12 3.35
N ARG A 24 -12.77 -12.31 4.65
CA ARG A 24 -12.41 -11.33 5.69
C ARG A 24 -10.90 -11.13 5.79
N ILE A 25 -10.14 -12.23 5.78
CA ILE A 25 -8.66 -12.20 5.83
C ILE A 25 -8.11 -11.39 4.66
N LEU A 26 -8.46 -11.75 3.42
CA LEU A 26 -7.86 -11.12 2.25
C LEU A 26 -8.32 -9.68 2.04
N LEU A 27 -9.60 -9.38 2.27
CA LEU A 27 -10.14 -8.02 2.13
C LEU A 27 -9.57 -7.05 3.17
N SER A 28 -9.18 -7.52 4.35
CA SER A 28 -8.54 -6.66 5.36
C SER A 28 -7.01 -6.63 5.24
N THR A 29 -6.37 -7.76 4.98
CA THR A 29 -4.90 -7.88 4.98
C THR A 29 -4.26 -7.16 3.80
N ILE A 30 -4.86 -7.22 2.59
CA ILE A 30 -4.30 -6.55 1.41
C ILE A 30 -4.21 -5.03 1.63
N PRO A 31 -5.28 -4.32 2.05
CA PRO A 31 -5.18 -2.91 2.41
C PRO A 31 -4.19 -2.63 3.53
N VAL A 32 -4.14 -3.45 4.58
CA VAL A 32 -3.19 -3.29 5.69
C VAL A 32 -1.74 -3.35 5.19
N ILE A 33 -1.40 -4.31 4.32
CA ILE A 33 -0.07 -4.38 3.70
C ILE A 33 0.22 -3.12 2.88
N GLY A 34 -0.75 -2.65 2.09
CA GLY A 34 -0.61 -1.39 1.34
C GLY A 34 -0.31 -0.20 2.23
N LEU A 35 -1.02 -0.05 3.35
CA LEU A 35 -0.80 1.02 4.33
C LEU A 35 0.56 0.90 5.01
N VAL A 36 0.99 -0.31 5.37
CA VAL A 36 2.32 -0.55 5.95
C VAL A 36 3.41 -0.16 4.96
N LEU A 37 3.30 -0.54 3.69
CA LEU A 37 4.27 -0.15 2.66
C LEU A 37 4.31 1.36 2.43
N ALA A 38 3.14 2.02 2.43
CA ALA A 38 3.06 3.47 2.35
C ALA A 38 3.75 4.15 3.56
N LEU A 39 3.50 3.65 4.77
CA LEU A 39 4.13 4.17 5.98
C LEU A 39 5.65 3.96 5.97
N VAL A 40 6.11 2.77 5.60
CA VAL A 40 7.55 2.50 5.44
C VAL A 40 8.18 3.44 4.40
N SER A 41 7.47 3.72 3.30
CA SER A 41 7.94 4.67 2.29
C SER A 41 8.05 6.08 2.85
N LEU A 42 7.05 6.54 3.60
CA LEU A 42 7.08 7.85 4.26
C LEU A 42 8.20 7.97 5.29
N LEU A 43 8.48 6.90 6.05
CA LEU A 43 9.57 6.88 7.03
C LEU A 43 10.95 6.86 6.35
N ARG A 44 11.08 6.26 5.16
CA ARG A 44 12.33 6.21 4.38
C ARG A 44 12.59 7.47 3.59
N PHE A 45 11.55 8.10 3.05
CA PHE A 45 11.66 9.40 2.40
C PHE A 45 11.66 10.48 3.48
N GLU A 46 12.85 10.85 3.96
CA GLU A 46 13.04 11.97 4.87
C GLU A 46 12.65 13.29 4.16
N LEU A 47 11.35 13.59 4.14
CA LEU A 47 10.81 14.90 3.78
C LEU A 47 11.03 15.91 4.92
N THR A 48 12.19 15.85 5.57
CA THR A 48 12.57 16.83 6.58
C THR A 48 12.84 18.15 5.89
N GLU A 49 12.47 19.27 6.52
CA GLU A 49 12.74 20.61 6.00
C GLU A 49 14.22 20.79 5.64
N LYS A 50 15.11 20.25 6.50
CA LYS A 50 16.55 20.21 6.29
C LYS A 50 16.90 19.50 4.97
N ARG A 51 16.41 18.28 4.75
CA ARG A 51 16.72 17.50 3.55
C ARG A 51 16.17 18.16 2.29
N MET A 52 14.99 18.77 2.36
CA MET A 52 14.41 19.54 1.26
C MET A 52 15.24 20.79 0.93
N GLY A 53 15.76 21.48 1.96
CA GLY A 53 16.70 22.60 1.79
C GLY A 53 17.99 22.18 1.08
N GLU A 54 18.60 21.07 1.51
CA GLU A 54 19.79 20.50 0.87
C GLU A 54 19.54 20.15 -0.61
N ILE A 55 18.40 19.50 -0.91
CA ILE A 55 18.03 19.14 -2.28
C ILE A 55 17.85 20.40 -3.13
N ARG A 56 17.13 21.41 -2.62
CA ARG A 56 16.94 22.69 -3.32
C ARG A 56 18.27 23.35 -3.65
N GLN A 57 19.20 23.41 -2.71
CA GLN A 57 20.54 23.99 -2.95
C GLN A 57 21.28 23.25 -4.07
N LYS A 58 21.23 21.91 -4.09
CA LYS A 58 21.84 21.10 -5.16
C LYS A 58 21.20 21.35 -6.53
N LEU A 59 19.87 21.44 -6.57
CA LEU A 59 19.13 21.71 -7.80
C LEU A 59 19.43 23.12 -8.34
N GLU A 60 19.45 24.13 -7.46
CA GLU A 60 19.82 25.51 -7.83
C GLU A 60 21.28 25.60 -8.30
N ALA A 61 22.21 24.87 -7.68
CA ALA A 61 23.61 24.82 -8.09
C ALA A 61 23.82 24.22 -9.49
N THR A 62 22.87 23.40 -9.97
CA THR A 62 22.92 22.77 -11.29
C THR A 62 22.01 23.51 -12.29
N ARG A 63 21.22 24.50 -11.83
CA ARG A 63 20.22 25.19 -12.63
C ARG A 63 20.91 26.10 -13.65
N GLY A 64 20.72 25.79 -14.94
CA GLY A 64 21.28 26.55 -16.05
C GLY A 64 22.65 26.07 -16.55
N ILE A 65 23.11 24.88 -16.14
CA ILE A 65 24.37 24.26 -16.62
C ILE A 65 24.09 23.20 -17.72
N VAL A 66 23.13 23.46 -18.61
CA VAL A 66 22.89 22.62 -19.81
C VAL A 66 22.76 23.52 -21.03
#